data_AF-A0A0C9MJ76-F1
#
_entry.id   AF-A0A0C9MJ76-F1
#
_cell.length_a   1.000
_cell.length_b   1.000
_cell.length_c   1.000
_cell.angle_alpha   90.00
_cell.angle_beta   90.00
_cell.angle_gamma   90.00
#
_symmetry.space_group_name_H-M   'P 1'
#
loop_
_entity.id
_entity.type
_entity.pdbx_description
1 polymer ?
#
loop_
_entity_poly.entity_id
_entity_poly.type
_entity_poly.pdbx_seq_one_letter_code
_entity_poly.pdbx_strand_id
1 'polypeptide(L)'
;MTTIKSNKVVTFENNESYPQWVSMRHATHINIHMNIADMQFGQILSNPSPTSLMAHITALPAELLSAIFDNIDSNHQLAQCRLVCQHWNDPAARSMFGNTITITSDKAASRLFRHLFLHSPKIPLIRHLNFELEDDELPMNTYRLLLLAIHPNIVNMTGSVKSEAFFKVLFDIIDSSPQEFAKLETVPSYTGPNVDFNITVALKFKKSLVFPTVALDGKTTSVVKDFLRNLDQFPKLDTIIFRGHLDGLEWMEDLLRSNSNLDGFGIGNFVIKNFLADRRGMHGIIPWFHSGVQQEEALEYILINSPMFRPEAIMYFCYKYPNLKYIELKGRIWVPEGRNATDDDIFITLALILDAVKKVEIRVIHLVLPKNISMLAAMKFLPKREEDIDFSIEEIGGQNEVVFSLIDEMVD
;
A
#
# COMPACT_ATOMS: atom_id res chain seq x y z
N MET A 1 7.05 -24.36 44.48
CA MET A 1 5.78 -23.70 44.10
C MET A 1 6.15 -22.40 43.41
N THR A 2 6.26 -22.44 42.09
CA THR A 2 6.60 -21.26 41.28
C THR A 2 5.57 -21.22 40.16
N THR A 3 4.57 -20.37 40.35
CA THR A 3 3.45 -20.19 39.42
C THR A 3 3.92 -19.32 38.28
N ILE A 4 4.16 -19.91 37.11
CA ILE A 4 4.35 -19.16 35.87
C ILE A 4 2.95 -18.87 35.32
N LYS A 5 2.53 -17.61 35.38
CA LYS A 5 1.34 -17.11 34.70
C LYS A 5 1.66 -16.97 33.21
N SER A 6 1.10 -17.83 32.37
CA SER A 6 1.04 -17.59 30.93
C SER A 6 -0.16 -16.68 30.62
N ASN A 7 0.13 -15.47 30.16
CA ASN A 7 -0.85 -14.62 29.49
C ASN A 7 -0.22 -14.15 28.17
N LYS A 8 -0.80 -14.58 27.06
CA LYS A 8 -1.17 -13.81 25.87
C LYS A 8 -1.37 -14.79 24.71
N VAL A 9 -2.63 -15.04 24.39
CA VAL A 9 -2.99 -15.48 23.04
C VAL A 9 -2.83 -14.23 22.17
N VAL A 10 -1.80 -14.22 21.33
CA VAL A 10 -1.69 -13.28 20.21
C VAL A 10 -2.34 -13.97 19.02
N THR A 11 -3.55 -13.57 18.70
CA THR A 11 -4.14 -13.83 17.38
C THR A 11 -3.42 -12.95 16.37
N PHE A 12 -2.95 -13.55 15.28
CA PHE A 12 -2.49 -12.82 14.10
C PHE A 12 -3.69 -12.10 13.49
N GLU A 13 -3.80 -10.81 13.74
CA GLU A 13 -4.42 -9.92 12.76
C GLU A 13 -3.40 -9.72 11.64
N ASN A 14 -3.80 -10.04 10.41
CA ASN A 14 -3.18 -9.50 9.21
C ASN A 14 -3.32 -7.98 9.28
N ASN A 15 -2.43 -7.31 10.03
CA ASN A 15 -2.21 -5.88 9.90
C ASN A 15 -1.51 -5.65 8.56
N GLU A 16 -2.24 -5.88 7.47
CA GLU A 16 -1.94 -5.40 6.15
C GLU A 16 -2.17 -3.90 6.16
N SER A 17 -1.27 -3.16 6.80
CA SER A 17 -1.20 -1.72 6.58
C SER A 17 -1.02 -1.53 5.07
N TYR A 18 -1.98 -0.85 4.45
CA TYR A 18 -1.88 -0.46 3.06
C TYR A 18 -0.50 0.18 2.83
N PRO A 19 0.17 -0.11 1.69
CA PRO A 19 1.21 0.73 1.15
C PRO A 19 1.14 2.22 1.52
N GLN A 20 1.92 2.70 2.50
CA GLN A 20 1.99 4.14 2.80
C GLN A 20 2.58 4.96 1.62
N TRP A 21 3.08 4.29 0.58
CA TRP A 21 3.80 4.87 -0.55
C TRP A 21 2.94 5.46 -1.67
N VAL A 22 1.63 5.22 -1.73
CA VAL A 22 0.75 6.02 -2.62
C VAL A 22 0.84 7.53 -2.28
N SER A 23 1.20 7.84 -1.03
CA SER A 23 1.49 9.20 -0.59
C SER A 23 2.87 9.72 -0.99
N MET A 24 3.88 8.86 -1.25
CA MET A 24 5.28 9.29 -1.43
C MET A 24 5.57 9.90 -2.80
N ARG A 25 4.88 9.49 -3.87
CA ARG A 25 5.04 10.11 -5.20
C ARG A 25 4.47 11.53 -5.31
N HIS A 26 3.58 11.93 -4.41
CA HIS A 26 3.04 13.30 -4.35
C HIS A 26 3.52 14.11 -3.14
N ALA A 27 4.26 13.51 -2.20
CA ALA A 27 4.76 14.17 -1.02
C ALA A 27 6.27 14.43 -1.10
N THR A 28 6.66 15.49 -1.80
CA THR A 28 7.79 16.32 -1.33
C THR A 28 7.34 17.02 -0.04
N HIS A 29 7.26 16.28 1.07
CA HIS A 29 7.00 16.86 2.38
C HIS A 29 8.15 16.52 3.33
N ILE A 30 8.99 17.54 3.50
CA ILE A 30 10.01 17.65 4.53
C ILE A 30 9.33 17.42 5.87
N ASN A 31 9.78 16.40 6.59
CA ASN A 31 9.38 16.14 7.96
C ASN A 31 10.05 17.19 8.87
N ILE A 32 9.47 18.38 8.97
CA ILE A 32 9.86 19.37 9.99
C ILE A 32 9.20 18.94 11.30
N HIS A 33 9.96 18.24 12.14
CA HIS A 33 9.61 18.06 13.55
C HIS A 33 9.51 19.43 14.24
N MET A 34 8.33 20.06 14.25
CA MET A 34 8.00 21.10 15.22
C MET A 34 7.43 20.45 16.48
N ASN A 35 8.27 20.34 17.51
CA ASN A 35 7.84 20.03 18.87
C ASN A 35 6.97 21.19 19.39
N ILE A 36 5.65 21.08 19.24
CA ILE A 36 4.68 21.93 19.96
C ILE A 36 4.39 21.26 21.32
N ALA A 37 5.43 21.12 22.12
CA ALA A 37 5.37 20.60 23.48
C ALA A 37 6.38 21.33 24.35
N ASP A 38 6.28 22.66 24.42
CA ASP A 38 6.84 23.48 25.51
C ASP A 38 6.29 24.92 25.46
N MET A 39 4.97 25.08 25.49
CA MET A 39 4.34 26.33 25.89
C MET A 39 3.64 26.14 27.23
N GLN A 40 4.44 26.21 28.30
CA GLN A 40 3.92 26.37 29.65
C GLN A 40 3.25 27.75 29.77
N PHE A 41 1.92 27.76 29.89
CA PHE A 41 1.18 28.94 30.33
C PHE A 41 1.41 29.13 31.85
N GLY A 42 2.52 29.79 32.18
CA GLY A 42 2.77 30.33 33.52
C GLY A 42 2.06 31.67 33.70
N GLN A 43 1.14 31.74 34.67
CA GLN A 43 0.62 32.99 35.20
C GLN A 43 1.73 33.74 35.93
N ILE A 44 2.16 34.91 35.44
CA ILE A 44 2.88 35.90 36.24
C ILE A 44 2.26 37.28 36.01
N LEU A 45 1.86 37.90 37.12
CA LEU A 45 1.45 39.29 37.26
C LEU A 45 2.66 40.23 37.17
N SER A 46 2.64 41.23 36.28
CA SER A 46 3.02 42.65 36.48
C SER A 46 3.49 43.37 35.18
N ASN A 47 3.00 44.60 35.00
CA ASN A 47 3.09 45.54 33.85
C ASN A 47 4.44 46.34 33.78
N PRO A 48 4.69 47.21 32.77
CA PRO A 48 4.57 47.06 31.31
C PRO A 48 5.78 47.63 30.48
N SER A 49 5.80 47.32 29.18
CA SER A 49 6.53 47.94 28.04
C SER A 49 8.04 47.69 27.91
N PRO A 50 8.50 47.18 26.76
CA PRO A 50 8.46 47.92 25.50
C PRO A 50 7.54 47.26 24.46
N THR A 51 7.20 48.02 23.43
CA THR A 51 6.47 47.66 22.20
C THR A 51 7.13 46.49 21.45
N SER A 52 7.08 45.32 22.06
CA SER A 52 7.29 44.05 21.41
C SER A 52 6.10 43.85 20.51
N LEU A 53 6.35 43.85 19.19
CA LEU A 53 5.45 43.25 18.21
C LEU A 53 5.26 41.79 18.62
N MET A 54 4.37 41.52 19.57
CA MET A 54 3.75 40.21 19.67
C MET A 54 2.98 40.08 18.37
N ALA A 55 3.61 39.40 17.41
CA ALA A 55 2.94 38.96 16.21
C ALA A 55 1.77 38.09 16.68
N HIS A 56 0.60 38.70 16.76
CA HIS A 56 -0.61 37.99 17.14
C HIS A 56 -0.86 36.99 16.02
N ILE A 57 -0.70 35.71 16.32
CA ILE A 57 -0.98 34.60 15.41
C ILE A 57 -2.41 34.68 14.82
N THR A 58 -3.32 35.43 15.47
CA THR A 58 -4.65 35.78 14.96
C THR A 58 -4.62 36.65 13.69
N ALA A 59 -3.47 37.18 13.29
CA ALA A 59 -3.28 37.96 12.06
C ALA A 59 -2.96 37.09 10.83
N LEU A 60 -2.80 35.77 10.97
CA LEU A 60 -2.55 34.90 9.83
C LEU A 60 -3.80 34.78 8.94
N PRO A 61 -3.69 35.00 7.62
CA PRO A 61 -4.73 34.69 6.66
C PRO A 61 -5.17 33.22 6.75
N ALA A 62 -6.43 32.95 6.43
CA ALA A 62 -7.02 31.62 6.52
C ALA A 62 -6.29 30.61 5.61
N GLU A 63 -5.75 31.07 4.48
CA GLU A 63 -4.98 30.28 3.52
C GLU A 63 -3.67 29.78 4.12
N LEU A 64 -2.95 30.64 4.85
CA LEU A 64 -1.72 30.25 5.54
C LEU A 64 -2.00 29.30 6.70
N LEU A 65 -3.11 29.52 7.43
CA LEU A 65 -3.54 28.58 8.46
C LEU A 65 -3.89 27.20 7.88
N SER A 66 -4.61 27.15 6.76
CA SER A 66 -4.88 25.89 6.05
C SER A 66 -3.56 25.22 5.64
N ALA A 67 -2.62 25.95 5.04
CA ALA A 67 -1.33 25.38 4.65
C ALA A 67 -0.56 24.81 5.86
N ILE A 68 -0.58 25.49 7.01
CA ILE A 68 0.03 24.97 8.24
C ILE A 68 -0.68 23.70 8.72
N PHE A 69 -2.01 23.72 8.78
CA PHE A 69 -2.82 22.60 9.28
C PHE A 69 -2.82 21.39 8.34
N ASP A 70 -2.63 21.59 7.03
CA ASP A 70 -2.49 20.51 6.05
C ASP A 70 -1.20 19.69 6.25
N ASN A 71 -0.24 20.19 7.06
CA ASN A 71 0.94 19.42 7.48
C ASN A 71 0.71 18.64 8.80
N ILE A 72 -0.51 18.61 9.34
CA ILE A 72 -0.85 17.86 10.56
C ILE A 72 -1.67 16.62 10.19
N ASP A 73 -1.02 15.45 10.19
CA ASP A 73 -1.67 14.18 9.86
C ASP A 73 -2.69 13.73 10.92
N SER A 74 -2.50 14.15 12.17
CA SER A 74 -3.35 13.74 13.28
C SER A 74 -4.65 14.54 13.34
N ASN A 75 -5.76 13.88 12.98
CA ASN A 75 -7.11 14.44 13.16
C ASN A 75 -7.42 14.81 14.62
N HIS A 76 -6.77 14.16 15.60
CA HIS A 76 -6.91 14.54 17.00
C HIS A 76 -6.26 15.91 17.28
N GLN A 77 -5.06 16.17 16.77
CA GLN A 77 -4.40 17.47 16.92
C GLN A 77 -5.18 18.58 16.21
N LEU A 78 -5.66 18.32 14.99
CA LEU A 78 -6.52 19.26 14.26
C LEU A 78 -7.81 19.57 15.03
N ALA A 79 -8.42 18.58 15.68
CA ALA A 79 -9.59 18.81 16.53
C ALA A 79 -9.27 19.75 17.70
N GLN A 80 -8.06 19.68 18.29
CA GLN A 80 -7.62 20.64 19.31
C GLN A 80 -7.40 22.04 18.73
N CYS A 81 -6.78 22.15 17.54
CA CYS A 81 -6.59 23.43 16.84
C CYS A 81 -7.93 24.16 16.63
N ARG A 82 -9.00 23.43 16.33
CA ARG A 82 -10.35 24.01 16.18
C ARG A 82 -10.91 24.64 17.45
N LEU A 83 -10.43 24.24 18.62
CA LEU A 83 -10.89 24.75 19.92
C LEU A 83 -10.11 25.98 20.39
N VAL A 84 -9.00 26.35 19.72
CA VAL A 84 -8.15 27.48 20.11
C VAL A 84 -8.91 28.80 19.97
N CYS A 85 -9.48 29.07 18.79
CA CYS A 85 -10.30 30.26 18.54
C CYS A 85 -11.22 30.07 17.33
N GLN A 86 -12.21 30.95 17.18
CA GLN A 86 -13.18 30.88 16.07
C GLN A 86 -12.51 30.97 14.68
N HIS A 87 -11.46 31.78 14.54
CA HIS A 87 -10.72 31.96 13.28
C HIS A 87 -9.99 30.68 12.83
N TRP A 88 -9.60 29.82 13.78
CA TRP A 88 -8.91 28.55 13.51
C TRP A 88 -9.87 27.41 13.18
N ASN A 89 -11.14 27.51 13.60
CA ASN A 89 -12.10 26.42 13.48
C ASN A 89 -12.30 25.98 12.02
N ASP A 90 -12.50 26.90 11.08
CA ASP A 90 -12.78 26.54 9.69
C ASP A 90 -11.54 26.04 8.93
N PRO A 91 -10.36 26.70 8.99
CA PRO A 91 -9.14 26.16 8.39
C PRO A 91 -8.76 24.79 8.93
N ALA A 92 -8.81 24.59 10.26
CA ALA A 92 -8.46 23.30 10.86
C ALA A 92 -9.54 22.23 10.57
N ALA A 93 -10.82 22.61 10.48
CA ALA A 93 -11.86 21.69 10.03
C ALA A 93 -11.62 21.25 8.59
N ARG A 94 -11.25 22.17 7.69
CA ARG A 94 -10.93 21.85 6.30
C ARG A 94 -9.81 20.82 6.20
N SER A 95 -8.70 21.01 6.90
CA SER A 95 -7.60 20.04 6.94
C SER A 95 -8.05 18.71 7.54
N MET A 96 -8.86 18.73 8.62
CA MET A 96 -9.37 17.52 9.26
C MET A 96 -10.28 16.67 8.36
N PHE A 97 -11.11 17.30 7.52
CA PHE A 97 -11.91 16.58 6.51
C PHE A 97 -11.12 16.26 5.23
N GLY A 98 -10.04 17.00 4.99
CA GLY A 98 -9.07 16.69 3.96
C GLY A 98 -8.32 15.39 4.25
N ASN A 99 -8.01 15.12 5.52
CA ASN A 99 -7.36 13.88 5.96
C ASN A 99 -8.25 12.64 5.82
N THR A 100 -7.62 11.46 5.84
CA THR A 100 -8.32 10.16 5.80
C THR A 100 -9.20 9.95 7.01
N ILE A 101 -10.49 9.66 6.77
CA ILE A 101 -11.45 9.29 7.80
C ILE A 101 -11.73 7.79 7.72
N THR A 102 -11.35 7.06 8.77
CA THR A 102 -11.54 5.60 8.84
C THR A 102 -12.89 5.20 9.45
N ILE A 103 -13.59 4.31 8.76
CA ILE A 103 -14.89 3.74 9.11
C ILE A 103 -14.72 2.24 9.35
N THR A 104 -14.54 1.86 10.61
CA THR A 104 -14.36 0.46 11.05
C THR A 104 -15.64 -0.20 11.56
N SER A 105 -16.75 0.54 11.65
CA SER A 105 -18.01 0.03 12.21
C SER A 105 -19.21 0.91 11.84
N ASP A 106 -20.41 0.33 11.93
CA ASP A 106 -21.67 1.05 11.74
C ASP A 106 -21.86 2.20 12.75
N LYS A 107 -21.32 2.05 13.98
CA LYS A 107 -21.31 3.11 14.99
C LYS A 107 -20.43 4.30 14.57
N ALA A 108 -19.25 4.02 14.00
CA ALA A 108 -18.38 5.07 13.45
C ALA A 108 -19.07 5.79 12.28
N ALA A 109 -19.67 5.02 11.36
CA ALA A 109 -20.45 5.56 10.25
C ALA A 109 -21.61 6.45 10.74
N SER A 110 -22.37 6.01 11.75
CA SER A 110 -23.47 6.77 12.34
C SER A 110 -23.03 8.12 12.93
N ARG A 111 -21.90 8.15 13.63
CA ARG A 111 -21.33 9.40 14.18
C ARG A 111 -20.96 10.38 13.08
N LEU A 112 -20.29 9.91 12.03
CA LEU A 112 -19.90 10.75 10.91
C LEU A 112 -21.14 11.22 10.13
N PHE A 113 -22.06 10.33 9.79
CA PHE A 113 -23.32 10.65 9.13
C PHE A 113 -24.07 11.75 9.89
N ARG A 114 -24.26 11.60 11.21
CA ARG A 114 -24.93 12.62 12.04
C ARG A 114 -24.21 13.96 11.97
N HIS A 115 -22.88 13.96 12.01
CA HIS A 115 -22.10 15.20 11.93
C HIS A 115 -22.27 15.90 10.57
N LEU A 116 -22.14 15.15 9.47
CA LEU A 116 -22.26 15.68 8.11
C LEU A 116 -23.67 16.13 7.80
N PHE A 117 -24.68 15.41 8.28
CA PHE A 117 -26.08 15.78 8.12
C PHE A 117 -26.39 17.13 8.78
N LEU A 118 -25.83 17.39 9.98
CA LEU A 118 -25.97 18.67 10.68
C LEU A 118 -25.10 19.79 10.08
N HIS A 119 -24.05 19.43 9.34
CA HIS A 119 -23.07 20.37 8.79
C HIS A 119 -22.82 20.12 7.30
N SER A 120 -23.89 20.11 6.50
CA SER A 120 -23.85 19.84 5.06
C SER A 120 -22.77 20.62 4.27
N PRO A 121 -22.48 21.90 4.57
CA PRO A 121 -21.39 22.63 3.90
C PRO A 121 -19.99 22.00 4.03
N LYS A 122 -19.80 21.08 4.97
CA LYS A 122 -18.53 20.36 5.17
C LYS A 122 -18.40 19.10 4.32
N ILE A 123 -19.50 18.60 3.76
CA ILE A 123 -19.48 17.38 2.93
C ILE A 123 -18.45 17.51 1.80
N PRO A 124 -18.40 18.60 1.00
CA PRO A 124 -17.44 18.72 -0.10
C PRO A 124 -15.97 18.78 0.31
N LEU A 125 -15.68 18.92 1.62
CA LEU A 125 -14.32 18.94 2.16
C LEU A 125 -13.77 17.52 2.34
N ILE A 126 -14.62 16.50 2.33
CA ILE A 126 -14.20 15.11 2.43
C ILE A 126 -13.45 14.71 1.16
N ARG A 127 -12.20 14.29 1.32
CA ARG A 127 -11.39 13.81 0.18
C ARG A 127 -11.03 12.34 0.29
N HIS A 128 -10.89 11.83 1.50
CA HIS A 128 -10.34 10.50 1.74
C HIS A 128 -11.19 9.74 2.77
N LEU A 129 -11.73 8.60 2.36
CA LEU A 129 -12.47 7.68 3.22
C LEU A 129 -11.80 6.31 3.21
N ASN A 130 -11.58 5.74 4.39
CA ASN A 130 -11.06 4.38 4.53
C ASN A 130 -12.13 3.50 5.18
N PHE A 131 -12.48 2.36 4.58
CA PHE A 131 -13.50 1.44 5.08
C PHE A 131 -12.88 0.11 5.49
N GLU A 132 -13.14 -0.34 6.72
CA GLU A 132 -12.69 -1.64 7.24
C GLU A 132 -13.93 -2.39 7.73
N LEU A 133 -14.60 -3.07 6.81
CA LEU A 133 -15.93 -3.66 7.02
C LEU A 133 -15.91 -5.14 6.65
N GLU A 134 -15.91 -6.00 7.66
CA GLU A 134 -15.84 -7.46 7.52
C GLU A 134 -17.22 -8.14 7.46
N ASP A 135 -18.31 -7.37 7.56
CA ASP A 135 -19.67 -7.90 7.49
C ASP A 135 -20.09 -8.15 6.03
N ASP A 136 -20.76 -9.29 5.79
CA ASP A 136 -21.32 -9.63 4.46
C ASP A 136 -22.48 -8.70 4.06
N GLU A 137 -23.24 -8.23 5.05
CA GLU A 137 -24.35 -7.30 4.88
C GLU A 137 -23.87 -5.84 5.03
N LEU A 138 -24.44 -4.93 4.23
CA LEU A 138 -24.14 -3.50 4.34
C LEU A 138 -24.87 -2.90 5.54
N PRO A 139 -24.17 -2.38 6.57
CA PRO A 139 -24.83 -1.79 7.71
C PRO A 139 -25.61 -0.51 7.34
N MET A 140 -26.76 -0.28 7.98
CA MET A 140 -27.69 0.79 7.62
C MET A 140 -27.09 2.21 7.75
N ASN A 141 -26.25 2.47 8.75
CA ASN A 141 -25.62 3.79 8.86
C ASN A 141 -24.48 3.96 7.86
N THR A 142 -23.78 2.88 7.50
CA THR A 142 -22.83 2.88 6.39
C THR A 142 -23.54 3.21 5.07
N TYR A 143 -24.67 2.57 4.78
CA TYR A 143 -25.51 2.90 3.62
C TYR A 143 -25.86 4.40 3.57
N ARG A 144 -26.38 4.94 4.67
CA ARG A 144 -26.73 6.37 4.76
C ARG A 144 -25.53 7.30 4.61
N LEU A 145 -24.38 6.89 5.16
CA LEU A 145 -23.14 7.64 5.01
C LEU A 145 -22.70 7.68 3.56
N LEU A 146 -22.75 6.56 2.82
CA LEU A 146 -22.39 6.52 1.40
C LEU A 146 -23.23 7.50 0.58
N LEU A 147 -24.55 7.50 0.77
CA LEU A 147 -25.45 8.41 0.07
C LEU A 147 -25.15 9.89 0.33
N LEU A 148 -24.53 10.22 1.46
CA LEU A 148 -24.26 11.59 1.89
C LEU A 148 -22.82 12.06 1.59
N ALA A 149 -21.84 11.19 1.81
CA ALA A 149 -20.42 11.54 1.80
C ALA A 149 -19.73 11.29 0.46
N ILE A 150 -20.33 10.50 -0.44
CA ILE A 150 -19.74 10.25 -1.76
C ILE A 150 -20.15 11.37 -2.73
N HIS A 151 -19.17 12.13 -3.20
CA HIS A 151 -19.35 13.24 -4.12
C HIS A 151 -18.16 13.38 -5.10
N PRO A 152 -18.28 14.14 -6.20
CA PRO A 152 -17.25 14.21 -7.26
C PRO A 152 -15.86 14.75 -6.85
N ASN A 153 -15.72 15.30 -5.65
CA ASN A 153 -14.43 15.77 -5.13
C ASN A 153 -13.70 14.74 -4.27
N ILE A 154 -14.30 13.56 -4.05
CA ILE A 154 -13.62 12.46 -3.38
C ILE A 154 -12.42 12.03 -4.22
N VAL A 155 -11.30 11.80 -3.55
CA VAL A 155 -10.02 11.44 -4.19
C VAL A 155 -9.71 9.98 -3.90
N ASN A 156 -9.72 9.58 -2.63
CA ASN A 156 -9.40 8.21 -2.24
C ASN A 156 -10.54 7.58 -1.47
N MET A 157 -10.95 6.41 -1.93
CA MET A 157 -11.66 5.46 -1.09
C MET A 157 -10.76 4.23 -0.92
N THR A 158 -10.41 3.88 0.31
CA THR A 158 -9.45 2.80 0.60
C THR A 158 -10.02 1.79 1.60
N GLY A 159 -9.23 0.77 1.90
CA GLY A 159 -9.53 -0.25 2.90
C GLY A 159 -10.10 -1.53 2.29
N SER A 160 -10.81 -2.30 3.11
CA SER A 160 -11.32 -3.64 2.82
C SER A 160 -12.80 -3.72 3.16
N VAL A 161 -13.62 -4.15 2.21
CA VAL A 161 -15.07 -4.27 2.38
C VAL A 161 -15.56 -5.62 1.85
N LYS A 162 -16.17 -6.43 2.71
CA LYS A 162 -16.68 -7.75 2.35
C LYS A 162 -18.03 -7.70 1.62
N SER A 163 -18.87 -6.71 1.93
CA SER A 163 -20.24 -6.62 1.41
C SER A 163 -20.31 -6.19 -0.06
N GLU A 164 -20.91 -7.03 -0.92
CA GLU A 164 -21.17 -6.69 -2.32
C GLU A 164 -22.19 -5.52 -2.45
N ALA A 165 -23.12 -5.43 -1.49
CA ALA A 165 -24.13 -4.37 -1.45
C ALA A 165 -23.51 -2.98 -1.28
N PHE A 166 -22.37 -2.87 -0.58
CA PHE A 166 -21.60 -1.63 -0.47
C PHE A 166 -21.25 -1.06 -1.85
N PHE A 167 -20.68 -1.90 -2.71
CA PHE A 167 -20.23 -1.50 -4.03
C PHE A 167 -21.38 -1.26 -4.99
N LYS A 168 -22.48 -2.01 -4.89
CA LYS A 168 -23.70 -1.73 -5.67
C LYS A 168 -24.24 -0.34 -5.38
N VAL A 169 -24.33 0.03 -4.10
CA VAL A 169 -24.77 1.38 -3.70
C VAL A 169 -23.79 2.44 -4.20
N LEU A 170 -22.49 2.17 -4.14
CA LEU A 170 -21.47 3.06 -4.69
C LEU A 170 -21.65 3.25 -6.21
N PHE A 171 -21.90 2.17 -6.95
CA PHE A 171 -22.19 2.21 -8.39
C PHE A 171 -23.43 3.05 -8.68
N ASP A 172 -24.51 2.84 -7.94
CA ASP A 172 -25.77 3.58 -8.10
C ASP A 172 -25.57 5.09 -7.86
N ILE A 173 -24.78 5.47 -6.85
CA ILE A 173 -24.44 6.88 -6.57
C ILE A 173 -23.72 7.51 -7.77
N ILE A 174 -22.76 6.80 -8.34
CA ILE A 174 -21.94 7.30 -9.45
C ILE A 174 -22.76 7.40 -10.73
N ASP A 175 -23.56 6.38 -11.04
CA ASP A 175 -24.40 6.36 -12.24
C ASP A 175 -25.51 7.42 -12.18
N SER A 176 -25.99 7.73 -10.98
CA SER A 176 -27.01 8.75 -10.75
C SER A 176 -26.44 10.17 -10.67
N SER A 177 -25.11 10.32 -10.56
CA SER A 177 -24.47 11.62 -10.44
C SER A 177 -24.41 12.33 -11.79
N PRO A 178 -24.83 13.61 -11.89
CA PRO A 178 -24.66 14.39 -13.12
C PRO A 178 -23.20 14.79 -13.37
N GLN A 179 -22.33 14.62 -12.37
CA GLN A 179 -20.91 14.98 -12.43
C GLN A 179 -20.05 13.73 -12.41
N GLU A 180 -18.96 13.74 -13.19
CA GLU A 180 -18.00 12.66 -13.21
C GLU A 180 -17.10 12.66 -11.97
N PHE A 181 -16.74 11.47 -11.50
CA PHE A 181 -15.81 11.26 -10.39
C PHE A 181 -14.35 11.27 -10.88
N ALA A 182 -13.98 12.30 -11.62
CA ALA A 182 -12.69 12.35 -12.32
C ALA A 182 -11.47 12.38 -11.38
N LYS A 183 -11.68 12.72 -10.10
CA LYS A 183 -10.64 12.77 -9.06
C LYS A 183 -10.48 11.48 -8.25
N LEU A 184 -11.39 10.52 -8.41
CA LEU A 184 -11.35 9.29 -7.63
C LEU A 184 -10.25 8.35 -8.15
N GLU A 185 -9.16 8.22 -7.41
CA GLU A 185 -7.95 7.49 -7.81
C GLU A 185 -7.92 6.05 -7.28
N THR A 186 -8.54 5.81 -6.12
CA THR A 186 -8.58 4.49 -5.46
C THR A 186 -9.98 4.12 -4.97
N VAL A 187 -10.25 2.82 -4.88
CA VAL A 187 -11.47 2.25 -4.30
C VAL A 187 -11.15 1.15 -3.28
N PRO A 188 -12.02 0.88 -2.29
CA PRO A 188 -11.79 -0.17 -1.31
C PRO A 188 -11.71 -1.53 -1.99
N SER A 189 -10.90 -2.43 -1.46
CA SER A 189 -10.78 -3.79 -1.96
C SER A 189 -11.98 -4.62 -1.51
N TYR A 190 -12.59 -5.36 -2.44
CA TYR A 190 -13.66 -6.30 -2.10
C TYR A 190 -13.06 -7.59 -1.54
N THR A 191 -13.43 -7.95 -0.32
CA THR A 191 -12.93 -9.15 0.40
C THR A 191 -13.97 -10.26 0.54
N GLY A 192 -15.13 -10.11 -0.10
CA GLY A 192 -16.19 -11.12 -0.07
C GLY A 192 -15.88 -12.35 -0.92
N PRO A 193 -16.78 -13.36 -0.90
CA PRO A 193 -16.54 -14.66 -1.52
C PRO A 193 -16.46 -14.64 -3.05
N ASN A 194 -17.03 -13.63 -3.72
CA ASN A 194 -17.02 -13.53 -5.18
C ASN A 194 -15.78 -12.77 -5.67
N VAL A 195 -14.64 -13.45 -5.78
CA VAL A 195 -13.35 -12.79 -6.07
C VAL A 195 -13.36 -12.00 -7.40
N ASP A 196 -14.06 -12.51 -8.43
CA ASP A 196 -14.25 -11.83 -9.72
C ASP A 196 -15.00 -10.48 -9.60
N PHE A 197 -15.69 -10.23 -8.47
CA PHE A 197 -16.36 -8.95 -8.24
C PHE A 197 -15.36 -7.79 -8.13
N ASN A 198 -14.12 -8.01 -7.69
CA ASN A 198 -13.07 -6.98 -7.71
C ASN A 198 -12.82 -6.43 -9.13
N ILE A 199 -12.88 -7.31 -10.13
CA ILE A 199 -12.74 -6.91 -11.53
C ILE A 199 -13.93 -6.05 -11.97
N THR A 200 -15.14 -6.41 -11.55
CA THR A 200 -16.34 -5.60 -11.82
C THR A 200 -16.19 -4.19 -11.24
N VAL A 201 -15.69 -4.08 -10.01
CA VAL A 201 -15.36 -2.80 -9.39
C VAL A 201 -14.31 -2.06 -10.21
N ALA A 202 -13.16 -2.66 -10.51
CA ALA A 202 -12.10 -2.00 -11.28
C ALA A 202 -12.59 -1.48 -12.64
N LEU A 203 -13.34 -2.29 -13.39
CA LEU A 203 -13.91 -1.92 -14.69
C LEU A 203 -14.92 -0.78 -14.59
N LYS A 204 -15.72 -0.73 -13.52
CA LYS A 204 -16.66 0.36 -13.27
C LYS A 204 -15.96 1.70 -13.16
N PHE A 205 -14.79 1.72 -12.53
CA PHE A 205 -14.00 2.92 -12.24
C PHE A 205 -12.84 3.15 -13.21
N LYS A 206 -12.81 2.45 -14.35
CA LYS A 206 -11.67 2.46 -15.27
C LYS A 206 -11.18 3.84 -15.72
N LYS A 207 -12.08 4.83 -15.80
CA LYS A 207 -11.74 6.20 -16.22
C LYS A 207 -10.96 7.00 -15.16
N SER A 208 -11.06 6.61 -13.89
CA SER A 208 -10.56 7.41 -12.77
C SER A 208 -9.45 6.70 -11.99
N LEU A 209 -9.47 5.36 -11.91
CA LEU A 209 -8.49 4.61 -11.13
C LEU A 209 -7.06 4.79 -11.64
N VAL A 210 -6.17 5.09 -10.69
CA VAL A 210 -4.73 5.17 -10.91
C VAL A 210 -4.04 3.91 -10.39
N PHE A 211 -4.55 3.34 -9.28
CA PHE A 211 -3.95 2.23 -8.55
C PHE A 211 -4.95 1.08 -8.28
N PRO A 212 -5.50 0.40 -9.31
CA PRO A 212 -6.38 -0.73 -9.09
C PRO A 212 -5.67 -1.87 -8.35
N THR A 213 -6.27 -2.32 -7.25
CA THR A 213 -5.90 -3.57 -6.58
C THR A 213 -6.89 -4.65 -6.98
N VAL A 214 -6.40 -5.75 -7.54
CA VAL A 214 -7.23 -6.86 -8.03
C VAL A 214 -6.84 -8.14 -7.30
N ALA A 215 -7.76 -8.67 -6.50
CA ALA A 215 -7.59 -9.97 -5.87
C ALA A 215 -7.97 -11.10 -6.84
N LEU A 216 -7.21 -12.20 -6.78
CA LEU A 216 -7.27 -13.36 -7.67
C LEU A 216 -7.31 -14.64 -6.84
N ASP A 217 -8.21 -15.56 -7.15
CA ASP A 217 -8.52 -16.72 -6.31
C ASP A 217 -7.65 -17.96 -6.61
N GLY A 218 -6.59 -17.81 -7.41
CA GLY A 218 -5.78 -18.93 -7.86
C GLY A 218 -6.21 -19.54 -9.19
N LYS A 219 -7.41 -19.22 -9.69
CA LYS A 219 -7.84 -19.65 -11.02
C LYS A 219 -7.95 -18.43 -11.91
N THR A 220 -7.16 -18.42 -12.98
CA THR A 220 -7.28 -17.41 -14.02
C THR A 220 -8.60 -17.63 -14.78
N THR A 221 -9.70 -17.04 -14.28
CA THR A 221 -11.02 -17.07 -14.93
C THR A 221 -10.98 -16.36 -16.28
N SER A 222 -11.95 -16.61 -17.16
CA SER A 222 -12.05 -15.85 -18.41
C SER A 222 -12.22 -14.36 -18.15
N VAL A 223 -12.93 -14.00 -17.09
CA VAL A 223 -13.14 -12.61 -16.65
C VAL A 223 -11.81 -11.94 -16.29
N VAL A 224 -10.93 -12.63 -15.56
CA VAL A 224 -9.56 -12.15 -15.28
C VAL A 224 -8.79 -11.94 -16.58
N LYS A 225 -8.79 -12.91 -17.50
CA LYS A 225 -8.06 -12.79 -18.78
C LYS A 225 -8.57 -11.62 -19.61
N ASP A 226 -9.88 -11.45 -19.68
CA ASP A 226 -10.50 -10.35 -20.41
C ASP A 226 -10.16 -9.01 -19.76
N PHE A 227 -10.16 -8.93 -18.42
CA PHE A 227 -9.72 -7.75 -17.71
C PHE A 227 -8.27 -7.38 -18.04
N LEU A 228 -7.33 -8.34 -17.94
CA LEU A 228 -5.90 -8.12 -18.23
C LEU A 228 -5.67 -7.62 -19.66
N ARG A 229 -6.45 -8.11 -20.62
CA ARG A 229 -6.38 -7.69 -22.04
C ARG A 229 -6.92 -6.29 -22.31
N ASN A 230 -7.73 -5.74 -21.39
CA ASN A 230 -8.42 -4.46 -21.54
C ASN A 230 -7.93 -3.39 -20.57
N LEU A 231 -6.75 -3.58 -19.97
CA LEU A 231 -6.17 -2.59 -19.06
C LEU A 231 -5.70 -1.32 -19.79
N ASP A 232 -5.45 -1.40 -21.09
CA ASP A 232 -5.21 -0.26 -21.98
C ASP A 232 -6.39 0.74 -21.98
N GLN A 233 -7.59 0.29 -21.56
CA GLN A 233 -8.76 1.13 -21.40
C GLN A 233 -8.75 1.99 -20.13
N PHE A 234 -7.71 1.91 -19.30
CA PHE A 234 -7.56 2.68 -18.07
C PHE A 234 -6.63 3.88 -18.34
N PRO A 235 -7.15 5.05 -18.75
CA PRO A 235 -6.33 6.17 -19.21
C PRO A 235 -5.42 6.79 -18.13
N LYS A 236 -5.63 6.45 -16.86
CA LYS A 236 -4.87 6.96 -15.72
C LYS A 236 -4.09 5.87 -14.98
N LEU A 237 -4.06 4.65 -15.51
CA LEU A 237 -3.38 3.54 -14.85
C LEU A 237 -1.88 3.81 -14.75
N ASP A 238 -1.37 3.95 -13.53
CA ASP A 238 0.06 4.10 -13.22
C ASP A 238 0.61 2.78 -12.68
N THR A 239 -0.01 2.26 -11.62
CA THR A 239 0.34 0.96 -11.02
C THR A 239 -0.85 0.02 -11.02
N ILE A 240 -0.59 -1.27 -11.26
CA ILE A 240 -1.55 -2.33 -10.91
C ILE A 240 -1.00 -3.22 -9.82
N ILE A 241 -1.82 -3.55 -8.82
CA ILE A 241 -1.44 -4.49 -7.75
C ILE A 241 -2.34 -5.72 -7.82
N PHE A 242 -1.74 -6.87 -8.13
CA PHE A 242 -2.43 -8.15 -8.05
C PHE A 242 -2.25 -8.79 -6.69
N ARG A 243 -3.33 -9.31 -6.12
CA ARG A 243 -3.31 -10.09 -4.89
C ARG A 243 -3.75 -11.52 -5.14
N GLY A 244 -3.19 -12.48 -4.40
CA GLY A 244 -3.62 -13.88 -4.46
C GLY A 244 -2.80 -14.71 -5.42
N HIS A 245 -3.38 -15.62 -6.21
CA HIS A 245 -2.59 -16.64 -6.93
C HIS A 245 -2.88 -16.64 -8.43
N LEU A 246 -1.84 -16.74 -9.26
CA LEU A 246 -1.98 -17.16 -10.67
C LEU A 246 -0.93 -18.22 -11.00
N ASP A 247 -1.31 -19.08 -11.94
CA ASP A 247 -0.45 -20.11 -12.49
C ASP A 247 0.28 -19.61 -13.73
N GLY A 248 1.59 -19.85 -13.77
CA GLY A 248 2.42 -19.58 -14.94
C GLY A 248 2.81 -18.11 -15.12
N LEU A 249 3.40 -17.81 -16.28
CA LEU A 249 3.87 -16.46 -16.68
C LEU A 249 3.03 -15.86 -17.80
N GLU A 250 2.17 -16.65 -18.43
CA GLU A 250 1.44 -16.30 -19.63
C GLU A 250 0.48 -15.13 -19.39
N TRP A 251 -0.19 -15.10 -18.23
CA TRP A 251 -1.08 -14.00 -17.84
C TRP A 251 -0.33 -12.68 -17.71
N MET A 252 0.93 -12.75 -17.28
CA MET A 252 1.77 -11.60 -17.01
C MET A 252 2.31 -11.06 -18.33
N GLU A 253 2.74 -11.94 -19.23
CA GLU A 253 3.06 -11.57 -20.61
C GLU A 253 1.86 -10.91 -21.31
N ASP A 254 0.65 -11.45 -21.13
CA ASP A 254 -0.58 -10.86 -21.67
C ASP A 254 -0.85 -9.47 -21.06
N LEU A 255 -0.69 -9.33 -19.73
CA LEU A 255 -0.84 -8.07 -19.00
C LEU A 255 0.12 -6.99 -19.51
N LEU A 256 1.41 -7.32 -19.58
CA LEU A 256 2.45 -6.34 -19.83
C LEU A 256 2.43 -5.90 -21.30
N ARG A 257 2.13 -6.84 -22.20
CA ARG A 257 1.94 -6.55 -23.63
C ARG A 257 0.78 -5.60 -23.88
N SER A 258 -0.32 -5.68 -23.12
CA SER A 258 -1.46 -4.78 -23.30
C SER A 258 -1.22 -3.39 -22.71
N ASN A 259 -0.19 -3.17 -21.87
CA ASN A 259 0.00 -1.92 -21.13
C ASN A 259 1.43 -1.39 -21.24
N SER A 260 1.77 -0.88 -22.41
CA SER A 260 3.09 -0.27 -22.66
C SER A 260 3.38 1.03 -21.90
N ASN A 261 2.41 1.56 -21.15
CA ASN A 261 2.55 2.80 -20.37
C ASN A 261 2.47 2.54 -18.87
N LEU A 262 2.50 1.27 -18.46
CA LEU A 262 2.45 0.91 -17.05
C LEU A 262 3.84 1.17 -16.44
N ASP A 263 3.95 2.21 -15.62
CA ASP A 263 5.20 2.50 -14.92
C ASP A 263 5.40 1.51 -13.76
N GLY A 264 4.31 0.98 -13.20
CA GLY A 264 4.30 0.23 -11.96
C GLY A 264 3.61 -1.12 -11.95
N PHE A 265 4.24 -2.10 -11.32
CA PHE A 265 3.66 -3.42 -11.16
C PHE A 265 3.84 -3.96 -9.74
N GLY A 266 2.73 -4.33 -9.12
CA GLY A 266 2.68 -4.89 -7.78
C GLY A 266 2.10 -6.29 -7.75
N ILE A 267 2.70 -7.15 -6.94
CA ILE A 267 2.22 -8.48 -6.60
C ILE A 267 2.18 -8.58 -5.07
N GLY A 268 1.03 -8.93 -4.50
CA GLY A 268 0.82 -9.12 -3.06
C GLY A 268 0.29 -10.52 -2.74
N ASN A 269 0.79 -11.13 -1.68
CA ASN A 269 0.36 -12.45 -1.20
C ASN A 269 0.36 -13.55 -2.29
N PHE A 270 1.36 -13.53 -3.18
CA PHE A 270 1.33 -14.33 -4.39
C PHE A 270 2.26 -15.52 -4.40
N VAL A 271 1.76 -16.68 -4.82
CA VAL A 271 2.56 -17.89 -5.04
C VAL A 271 2.67 -18.14 -6.53
N ILE A 272 3.87 -18.01 -7.10
CA ILE A 272 4.06 -18.36 -8.51
C ILE A 272 4.33 -19.87 -8.60
N LYS A 273 3.28 -20.65 -8.87
CA LYS A 273 3.45 -22.07 -9.14
C LYS A 273 3.85 -22.27 -10.59
N ASN A 274 4.58 -23.36 -10.83
CA ASN A 274 4.91 -23.81 -12.18
C ASN A 274 5.63 -22.77 -13.05
N PHE A 275 6.31 -21.79 -12.44
CA PHE A 275 7.03 -20.70 -13.13
C PHE A 275 7.76 -21.20 -14.39
N LEU A 276 8.36 -22.39 -14.29
CA LEU A 276 8.99 -23.11 -15.39
C LEU A 276 8.79 -24.63 -15.26
N ALA A 277 7.56 -25.11 -15.05
CA ALA A 277 7.30 -26.54 -14.82
C ALA A 277 7.90 -27.49 -15.89
N ASP A 278 8.13 -27.00 -17.10
CA ASP A 278 8.65 -27.77 -18.22
C ASP A 278 10.14 -27.50 -18.56
N ARG A 279 10.79 -26.52 -17.91
CA ARG A 279 12.18 -26.15 -18.22
C ARG A 279 13.12 -26.63 -17.12
N ARG A 280 14.06 -27.48 -17.53
CA ARG A 280 14.97 -28.30 -16.70
C ARG A 280 15.97 -27.45 -15.88
N GLY A 281 15.48 -26.71 -14.89
CA GLY A 281 16.26 -25.99 -13.88
C GLY A 281 16.87 -24.66 -14.34
N MET A 282 17.58 -24.02 -13.40
CA MET A 282 18.23 -22.71 -13.57
C MET A 282 19.13 -22.61 -14.81
N HIS A 283 19.78 -23.69 -15.23
CA HIS A 283 20.65 -23.68 -16.41
C HIS A 283 19.91 -23.36 -17.72
N GLY A 284 18.60 -23.64 -17.80
CA GLY A 284 17.79 -23.35 -18.99
C GLY A 284 17.22 -21.93 -19.04
N ILE A 285 17.31 -21.16 -17.95
CA ILE A 285 16.61 -19.88 -17.85
C ILE A 285 17.26 -18.79 -18.70
N ILE A 286 18.59 -18.69 -18.68
CA ILE A 286 19.34 -17.66 -19.42
C ILE A 286 19.17 -17.85 -20.94
N PRO A 287 19.35 -19.05 -21.52
CA PRO A 287 19.07 -19.25 -22.94
C PRO A 287 17.63 -18.91 -23.31
N TRP A 288 16.66 -19.21 -22.43
CA TRP A 288 15.27 -18.86 -22.66
C TRP A 288 15.03 -17.36 -22.67
N PHE A 289 15.62 -16.61 -21.73
CA PHE A 289 15.54 -15.15 -21.72
C PHE A 289 15.99 -14.57 -23.06
N HIS A 290 17.13 -15.02 -23.58
CA HIS A 290 17.65 -14.54 -24.85
C HIS A 290 16.82 -14.95 -26.07
N SER A 291 16.21 -16.13 -26.06
CA SER A 291 15.49 -16.65 -27.23
C SER A 291 13.99 -16.35 -27.23
N GLY A 292 13.40 -16.05 -26.08
CA GLY A 292 11.96 -16.10 -25.89
C GLY A 292 11.36 -15.03 -24.99
N VAL A 293 12.17 -14.12 -24.43
CA VAL A 293 11.67 -12.98 -23.65
C VAL A 293 12.01 -11.69 -24.38
N GLN A 294 10.98 -10.94 -24.76
CA GLN A 294 11.14 -9.60 -25.31
C GLN A 294 11.30 -8.60 -24.15
N GLN A 295 12.35 -7.78 -24.20
CA GLN A 295 12.55 -6.71 -23.22
C GLN A 295 11.57 -5.56 -23.47
N GLU A 296 11.15 -4.93 -22.37
CA GLU A 296 10.22 -3.81 -22.34
C GLU A 296 10.79 -2.71 -21.43
N GLU A 297 10.67 -1.46 -21.85
CA GLU A 297 11.34 -0.32 -21.19
C GLU A 297 10.42 0.51 -20.31
N ALA A 298 9.11 0.27 -20.36
CA ALA A 298 8.10 1.11 -19.72
C ALA A 298 8.04 0.96 -18.20
N LEU A 299 8.27 -0.25 -17.70
CA LEU A 299 8.11 -0.54 -16.28
C LEU A 299 9.32 -0.02 -15.49
N GLU A 300 9.07 0.92 -14.59
CA GLU A 300 10.09 1.57 -13.77
C GLU A 300 10.15 1.01 -12.35
N TYR A 301 9.05 0.47 -11.82
CA TYR A 301 9.01 -0.05 -10.46
C TYR A 301 8.23 -1.36 -10.30
N ILE A 302 8.80 -2.24 -9.50
CA ILE A 302 8.23 -3.55 -9.17
C ILE A 302 8.11 -3.70 -7.65
N LEU A 303 6.92 -4.08 -7.19
CA LEU A 303 6.63 -4.42 -5.81
C LEU A 303 6.25 -5.89 -5.75
N ILE A 304 6.97 -6.69 -4.99
CA ILE A 304 6.62 -8.08 -4.77
C ILE A 304 6.59 -8.30 -3.26
N ASN A 305 5.39 -8.55 -2.75
CA ASN A 305 5.14 -9.10 -1.43
C ASN A 305 4.60 -10.51 -1.61
N SER A 306 5.41 -11.52 -1.30
CA SER A 306 5.05 -12.92 -1.55
C SER A 306 5.33 -13.78 -0.33
N PRO A 307 4.41 -14.68 0.06
CA PRO A 307 4.71 -15.64 1.11
C PRO A 307 5.86 -16.56 0.72
N MET A 308 6.22 -16.66 -0.58
CA MET A 308 7.26 -17.55 -1.07
C MET A 308 7.87 -17.10 -2.42
N PHE A 309 9.09 -16.58 -2.38
CA PHE A 309 9.85 -16.01 -3.49
C PHE A 309 10.64 -17.03 -4.27
N ARG A 310 10.42 -17.04 -5.58
CA ARG A 310 11.25 -17.78 -6.53
C ARG A 310 12.28 -16.87 -7.17
N PRO A 311 13.60 -17.18 -7.06
CA PRO A 311 14.65 -16.37 -7.69
C PRO A 311 14.47 -16.23 -9.20
N GLU A 312 13.93 -17.25 -9.87
CA GLU A 312 13.67 -17.23 -11.31
C GLU A 312 12.74 -16.10 -11.74
N ALA A 313 11.77 -15.75 -10.89
CA ALA A 313 10.86 -14.65 -11.15
C ALA A 313 11.58 -13.31 -11.12
N ILE A 314 12.46 -13.09 -10.13
CA ILE A 314 13.22 -11.85 -10.02
C ILE A 314 14.19 -11.71 -11.19
N MET A 315 14.88 -12.79 -11.55
CA MET A 315 15.76 -12.83 -12.71
C MET A 315 14.99 -12.49 -14.00
N TYR A 316 13.80 -13.04 -14.17
CA TYR A 316 12.95 -12.75 -15.32
C TYR A 316 12.55 -11.27 -15.33
N PHE A 317 12.09 -10.71 -14.20
CA PHE A 317 11.67 -9.31 -14.13
C PHE A 317 12.82 -8.37 -14.45
N CYS A 318 13.99 -8.58 -13.85
CA CYS A 318 15.15 -7.73 -14.10
C CYS A 318 15.71 -7.90 -15.52
N TYR A 319 15.56 -9.08 -16.13
CA TYR A 319 15.93 -9.28 -17.53
C TYR A 319 14.93 -8.58 -18.48
N LYS A 320 13.63 -8.79 -18.26
CA LYS A 320 12.57 -8.24 -19.10
C LYS A 320 12.50 -6.72 -19.01
N TYR A 321 12.77 -6.14 -17.84
CA TYR A 321 12.68 -4.72 -17.55
C TYR A 321 14.06 -4.12 -17.25
N PRO A 322 14.89 -3.87 -18.29
CA PRO A 322 16.24 -3.37 -18.08
C PRO A 322 16.31 -1.95 -17.49
N ASN A 323 15.23 -1.17 -17.58
CA ASN A 323 15.14 0.21 -17.05
C ASN A 323 14.49 0.28 -15.65
N LEU A 324 14.39 -0.85 -14.95
CA LEU A 324 13.81 -0.88 -13.62
C LEU A 324 14.64 0.00 -12.65
N LYS A 325 14.01 1.03 -12.09
CA LYS A 325 14.62 1.97 -11.15
C LYS A 325 14.42 1.55 -9.70
N TYR A 326 13.26 0.97 -9.38
CA TYR A 326 12.91 0.58 -8.02
C TYR A 326 12.43 -0.87 -7.96
N ILE A 327 12.94 -1.61 -6.97
CA ILE A 327 12.40 -2.94 -6.66
C ILE A 327 12.24 -3.13 -5.16
N GLU A 328 11.05 -3.61 -4.77
CA GLU A 328 10.76 -4.01 -3.40
C GLU A 328 10.39 -5.48 -3.32
N LEU A 329 11.12 -6.24 -2.50
CA LEU A 329 10.93 -7.67 -2.30
C LEU A 329 10.69 -7.96 -0.82
N LYS A 330 9.47 -8.37 -0.45
CA LYS A 330 9.10 -8.68 0.94
C LYS A 330 8.49 -10.07 1.07
N GLY A 331 9.11 -10.94 1.88
CA GLY A 331 8.51 -12.22 2.29
C GLY A 331 9.53 -13.34 2.45
N ARG A 332 9.27 -14.57 2.00
CA ARG A 332 10.14 -15.74 2.33
C ARG A 332 10.83 -16.34 1.12
N ILE A 333 12.08 -16.81 1.24
CA ILE A 333 12.75 -17.51 0.14
C ILE A 333 12.11 -18.90 -0.09
N TRP A 334 11.80 -19.22 -1.34
CA TRP A 334 11.29 -20.54 -1.73
C TRP A 334 12.37 -21.62 -1.57
N VAL A 335 11.96 -22.76 -1.02
CA VAL A 335 12.77 -23.97 -0.93
C VAL A 335 12.03 -25.10 -1.65
N PRO A 336 12.70 -25.88 -2.52
CA PRO A 336 12.11 -27.05 -3.13
C PRO A 336 11.53 -28.02 -2.10
N GLU A 337 10.26 -28.38 -2.26
CA GLU A 337 9.62 -29.39 -1.42
C GLU A 337 10.34 -30.74 -1.55
N GLY A 338 10.50 -31.45 -0.43
CA GLY A 338 11.09 -32.79 -0.39
C GLY A 338 12.62 -32.84 -0.43
N ARG A 339 13.32 -31.70 -0.53
CA ARG A 339 14.78 -31.62 -0.36
C ARG A 339 15.10 -30.74 0.85
N ASN A 340 15.99 -31.23 1.72
CA ASN A 340 16.61 -30.39 2.74
C ASN A 340 17.57 -29.44 2.04
N ALA A 341 17.19 -28.17 1.86
CA ALA A 341 18.11 -27.16 1.37
C ALA A 341 19.24 -26.97 2.38
N THR A 342 20.47 -27.04 1.87
CA THR A 342 21.66 -26.70 2.64
C THR A 342 21.79 -25.19 2.76
N ASP A 343 22.59 -24.71 3.71
CA ASP A 343 22.93 -23.29 3.82
C ASP A 343 23.46 -22.75 2.48
N ASP A 344 24.33 -23.52 1.81
CA ASP A 344 24.89 -23.15 0.50
C ASP A 344 23.81 -22.99 -0.58
N ASP A 345 22.80 -23.86 -0.64
CA ASP A 345 21.69 -23.75 -1.61
C ASP A 345 20.92 -22.41 -1.43
N ILE A 346 20.70 -21.98 -0.18
CA ILE A 346 20.01 -20.72 0.12
C ILE A 346 20.86 -19.51 -0.21
N PHE A 347 22.15 -19.52 0.14
CA PHE A 347 23.03 -18.39 -0.16
C PHE A 347 23.37 -18.28 -1.65
N ILE A 348 23.37 -19.39 -2.41
CA ILE A 348 23.38 -19.35 -3.88
C ILE A 348 22.12 -18.66 -4.40
N THR A 349 20.95 -18.99 -3.85
CA THR A 349 19.68 -18.37 -4.24
C THR A 349 19.66 -16.86 -3.95
N LEU A 350 20.13 -16.45 -2.76
CA LEU A 350 20.29 -15.04 -2.41
C LEU A 350 21.26 -14.32 -3.36
N ALA A 351 22.40 -14.92 -3.66
CA ALA A 351 23.36 -14.35 -4.60
C ALA A 351 22.74 -14.12 -5.98
N LEU A 352 21.94 -15.08 -6.48
CA LEU A 352 21.23 -14.93 -7.75
C LEU A 352 20.21 -13.77 -7.73
N ILE A 353 19.48 -13.59 -6.63
CA ILE A 353 18.55 -12.47 -6.46
C ILE A 353 19.32 -11.14 -6.49
N LEU A 354 20.40 -11.03 -5.71
CA LEU A 354 21.22 -9.82 -5.62
C LEU A 354 21.88 -9.47 -6.96
N ASP A 355 22.42 -10.47 -7.66
CA ASP A 355 23.03 -10.28 -8.97
C ASP A 355 21.99 -9.84 -10.02
N ALA A 356 20.76 -10.37 -9.95
CA ALA A 356 19.66 -9.96 -10.81
C ALA A 356 19.27 -8.49 -10.59
N VAL A 357 19.17 -8.05 -9.33
CA VAL A 357 18.78 -6.68 -8.98
C VAL A 357 19.95 -5.70 -8.97
N LYS A 358 21.19 -6.13 -9.23
CA LYS A 358 22.40 -5.29 -9.12
C LYS A 358 22.34 -3.99 -9.93
N LYS A 359 21.59 -3.98 -11.03
CA LYS A 359 21.43 -2.82 -11.92
C LYS A 359 20.28 -1.88 -11.53
N VAL A 360 19.44 -2.29 -10.58
CA VAL A 360 18.30 -1.49 -10.11
C VAL A 360 18.85 -0.40 -9.18
N GLU A 361 18.43 0.84 -9.40
CA GLU A 361 18.93 2.02 -8.69
C GLU A 361 18.60 1.98 -7.20
N ILE A 362 17.36 1.62 -6.86
CA ILE A 362 16.85 1.57 -5.49
C ILE A 362 16.30 0.19 -5.20
N ARG A 363 16.87 -0.49 -4.21
CA ARG A 363 16.47 -1.83 -3.79
C ARG A 363 16.01 -1.80 -2.32
N VAL A 364 14.83 -2.34 -2.08
CA VAL A 364 14.29 -2.57 -0.73
C VAL A 364 13.95 -4.06 -0.60
N ILE A 365 14.86 -4.83 -0.02
CA ILE A 365 14.73 -6.28 0.07
C ILE A 365 14.65 -6.68 1.54
N HIS A 366 13.61 -7.41 1.89
CA HIS A 366 13.36 -7.94 3.22
C HIS A 366 12.85 -9.39 3.11
N LEU A 367 13.79 -10.33 3.22
CA LEU A 367 13.55 -11.75 2.95
C LEU A 367 13.82 -12.59 4.20
N VAL A 368 12.79 -13.31 4.65
CA VAL A 368 12.88 -14.31 5.70
C VAL A 368 13.51 -15.57 5.13
N LEU A 369 14.59 -16.03 5.77
CA LEU A 369 15.31 -17.23 5.38
C LEU A 369 14.64 -18.48 5.97
N PRO A 370 14.85 -19.68 5.38
CA PRO A 370 14.38 -20.92 5.95
C PRO A 370 14.89 -21.16 7.37
N LYS A 371 14.07 -21.80 8.21
CA LYS A 371 14.30 -21.99 9.66
C LYS A 371 15.60 -22.72 10.02
N ASN A 372 16.13 -23.52 9.10
CA ASN A 372 17.35 -24.28 9.32
C ASN A 372 18.62 -23.46 9.06
N ILE A 373 18.51 -22.24 8.57
CA ILE A 373 19.65 -21.38 8.29
C ILE A 373 20.21 -20.80 9.58
N SER A 374 21.51 -21.05 9.79
CA SER A 374 22.21 -20.49 10.94
C SER A 374 22.68 -19.06 10.67
N MET A 375 22.61 -18.20 11.69
CA MET A 375 23.19 -16.84 11.63
C MET A 375 24.70 -16.89 11.31
N LEU A 376 25.41 -17.93 11.76
CA LEU A 376 26.83 -18.11 11.42
C LEU A 376 27.06 -18.28 9.91
N ALA A 377 26.18 -18.97 9.19
CA ALA A 377 26.28 -19.10 7.74
C ALA A 377 25.97 -17.78 7.03
N ALA A 378 24.99 -17.02 7.52
CA ALA A 378 24.70 -15.67 7.03
C ALA A 378 25.91 -14.73 7.18
N MET A 379 26.58 -14.75 8.34
CA MET A 379 27.80 -13.97 8.55
C MET A 379 28.97 -14.37 7.64
N LYS A 380 29.03 -15.64 7.19
CA LYS A 380 30.04 -16.10 6.21
C LYS A 380 29.73 -15.66 4.77
N PHE A 381 28.49 -15.29 4.50
CA PHE A 381 28.07 -14.79 3.20
C PHE A 381 28.50 -13.33 2.98
N LEU A 382 28.42 -12.49 4.03
CA LEU A 382 28.71 -11.05 3.96
C LEU A 382 30.04 -10.67 3.30
N PRO A 383 31.21 -11.28 3.65
CA PRO A 383 32.50 -10.83 3.10
C PRO A 383 32.65 -11.04 1.59
N LYS A 384 31.71 -11.73 0.94
CA LYS A 384 31.71 -12.01 -0.50
C LYS A 384 30.89 -10.99 -1.30
N ARG A 385 30.26 -10.03 -0.63
CA ARG A 385 29.32 -9.07 -1.21
C ARG A 385 29.82 -7.64 -1.02
N GLU A 386 29.47 -6.79 -1.97
CA GLU A 386 29.79 -5.35 -1.94
C GLU A 386 28.61 -4.54 -1.41
N GLU A 387 27.41 -5.11 -1.44
CA GLU A 387 26.18 -4.48 -0.99
C GLU A 387 26.14 -4.34 0.55
N ASP A 388 25.50 -3.25 1.02
CA ASP A 388 25.22 -3.06 2.44
C ASP A 388 24.06 -3.97 2.87
N ILE A 389 24.43 -5.17 3.34
CA ILE A 389 23.50 -6.22 3.72
C ILE A 389 23.48 -6.33 5.24
N ASP A 390 22.28 -6.36 5.80
CA ASP A 390 22.05 -6.68 7.21
C ASP A 390 21.37 -8.05 7.38
N PHE A 391 21.70 -8.72 8.47
CA PHE A 391 21.01 -9.92 8.91
C PHE A 391 20.54 -9.75 10.35
N SER A 392 19.24 -9.82 10.56
CA SER A 392 18.61 -9.75 11.88
C SER A 392 18.02 -11.12 12.28
N ILE A 393 17.70 -11.26 13.56
CA ILE A 393 16.84 -12.35 14.06
C ILE A 393 15.52 -11.71 14.46
N GLU A 394 14.43 -12.16 13.86
CA GLU A 394 13.10 -11.64 14.12
C GLU A 394 12.15 -12.75 14.57
N GLU A 395 11.23 -12.41 15.48
CA GLU A 395 10.19 -13.34 15.91
C GLU A 395 9.02 -13.30 14.91
N ILE A 396 8.92 -14.32 14.06
CA ILE A 396 7.89 -14.45 13.04
C ILE A 396 7.12 -15.75 13.29
N GLY A 397 5.81 -15.66 13.50
CA GLY A 397 5.01 -16.86 13.78
C GLY A 397 5.33 -17.50 15.14
N GLY A 398 5.87 -16.75 16.11
CA GLY A 398 6.36 -17.27 17.39
C GLY A 398 7.67 -18.04 17.29
N GLN A 399 8.43 -17.84 16.21
CA GLN A 399 9.72 -18.48 15.97
C GLN A 399 10.76 -17.44 15.59
N ASN A 400 11.97 -17.60 16.11
CA ASN A 400 13.11 -16.78 15.73
C ASN A 400 13.63 -17.24 14.37
N GLU A 401 13.50 -16.40 13.35
CA GLU A 401 13.97 -16.67 11.99
C GLU A 401 15.04 -15.64 11.61
N VAL A 402 15.99 -16.06 10.77
CA VAL A 402 16.99 -15.14 10.22
C VAL A 402 16.33 -14.36 9.09
N VAL A 403 16.45 -13.05 9.13
CA VAL A 403 15.92 -12.14 8.12
C VAL A 403 17.08 -11.44 7.42
N PHE A 404 17.05 -11.47 6.09
CA PHE A 404 17.95 -10.74 5.21
C PHE A 404 17.32 -9.39 4.88
N SER A 405 18.09 -8.32 5.06
CA SER A 405 17.68 -6.96 4.75
C SER A 405 18.72 -6.27 3.87
N LEU A 406 18.25 -5.57 2.83
CA LEU A 406 19.04 -4.64 2.04
C LEU A 406 18.14 -3.45 1.74
N ILE A 407 18.59 -2.26 2.13
CA ILE A 407 17.87 -1.02 1.90
C ILE A 407 18.89 -0.04 1.33
N ASP A 408 18.76 0.28 0.05
CA ASP A 408 19.53 1.41 -0.50
C ASP A 408 18.91 2.71 0.00
N GLU A 409 19.75 3.61 0.52
CA GLU A 409 19.33 4.97 0.82
C GLU A 409 19.03 5.72 -0.49
N MET A 410 17.93 6.46 -0.51
CA MET A 410 17.69 7.43 -1.59
C MET A 410 18.78 8.51 -1.48
N VAL A 411 19.66 8.56 -2.48
CA VAL A 411 20.62 9.67 -2.58
C VAL A 411 19.83 10.88 -3.07
N ASP A 412 19.47 11.75 -2.14
CA ASP A 412 18.72 12.99 -2.37
C ASP A 412 19.35 13.94 -3.40
#